data_AF-A0A7V7C6V9-F1
#
_entry.id   AF-A0A7V7C6V9-F1
#
_cell.length_a   1.000
_cell.length_b   1.000
_cell.length_c   1.000
_cell.angle_alpha   90.00
_cell.angle_beta   90.00
_cell.angle_gamma   90.00
#
_symmetry.space_group_name_H-M   'P 1'
#
loop_
_entity.id
_entity.type
_entity.pdbx_description
1 polymer ?
#
loop_
_entity_poly.entity_id
_entity_poly.type
_entity_poly.pdbx_seq_one_letter_code
_entity_poly.pdbx_strand_id
1 'polypeptide(L)' 'MAQPFLAPARYYEKTGDSKVKCLLCPHGCALNPEQTGLCLARQNVDGKLVSLN' A
#
# COMPACT_ATOMS: atom_id res chain seq x y z
N MET A 1 -26.80 -17.33 8.99
CA MET A 1 -25.69 -17.86 8.16
C MET A 1 -25.32 -16.80 7.11
N ALA A 2 -24.44 -15.84 7.41
CA ALA A 2 -23.71 -15.03 6.41
C ALA A 2 -22.82 -14.01 7.14
N GLN A 3 -21.59 -14.43 7.47
CA GLN A 3 -20.45 -13.54 7.73
C GLN A 3 -19.40 -13.93 6.68
N PRO A 4 -18.46 -13.07 6.26
CA PRO A 4 -18.48 -11.62 6.08
C PRO A 4 -17.97 -11.26 4.66
N PHE A 5 -18.43 -10.16 4.04
CA PHE A 5 -17.81 -9.68 2.79
C PHE A 5 -16.46 -9.03 3.15
N LEU A 6 -15.39 -9.82 3.25
CA LEU A 6 -14.01 -9.34 3.16
C LEU A 6 -13.83 -8.79 1.75
N ALA A 7 -14.13 -7.51 1.53
CA ALA A 7 -13.54 -6.82 0.40
C ALA A 7 -12.06 -6.63 0.76
N PRO A 8 -11.09 -7.27 0.08
CA PRO A 8 -9.69 -6.95 0.32
C PRO A 8 -9.54 -5.43 0.15
N ALA A 9 -8.87 -4.75 1.08
CA ALA A 9 -8.57 -3.33 0.94
C ALA A 9 -7.68 -3.15 -0.30
N ARG A 10 -8.31 -2.92 -1.45
CA ARG A 10 -7.79 -3.00 -2.84
C ARG A 10 -6.62 -2.07 -3.18
N TYR A 11 -6.28 -1.16 -2.28
CA TYR A 11 -5.56 0.04 -2.69
C TYR A 11 -4.05 -0.02 -2.41
N TYR A 12 -3.49 -1.22 -2.25
CA TYR A 12 -2.08 -1.48 -2.56
C TYR A 12 -1.83 -2.95 -2.91
N GLU A 13 -0.96 -3.20 -3.88
CA GLU A 13 -0.48 -4.54 -4.22
C GLU A 13 0.90 -4.75 -3.61
N LYS A 14 1.17 -5.94 -3.07
CA LYS A 14 2.52 -6.32 -2.65
C LYS A 14 3.23 -6.97 -3.83
N THR A 15 4.09 -6.21 -4.50
CA THR A 15 5.00 -6.76 -5.50
C THR A 15 6.17 -7.35 -4.71
N GLY A 16 6.50 -8.63 -4.88
CA GLY A 16 7.46 -9.34 -4.02
C GLY A 16 8.78 -8.60 -3.75
N ASP A 17 9.50 -9.04 -2.71
CA ASP A 17 10.71 -8.39 -2.17
C ASP A 17 10.41 -7.14 -1.30
N SER A 18 9.39 -7.25 -0.44
CA SER A 18 8.95 -6.17 0.47
C SER A 18 8.57 -4.85 -0.23
N LYS A 19 8.21 -4.90 -1.52
CA LYS A 19 7.74 -3.73 -2.25
C LYS A 19 6.23 -3.64 -2.16
N VAL A 20 5.72 -2.41 -2.13
CA VAL A 20 4.28 -2.15 -2.14
C VAL A 20 3.96 -1.16 -3.23
N LYS A 21 2.99 -1.49 -4.07
CA LYS A 21 2.44 -0.61 -5.08
C LYS A 21 1.16 0.00 -4.54
N CYS A 22 1.23 1.24 -4.11
CA CYS A 22 0.09 2.02 -3.64
C CYS A 22 -0.85 2.34 -4.82
N LEU A 23 -2.07 1.79 -4.77
CA LEU A 23 -3.15 2.06 -5.73
C LEU A 23 -4.24 2.97 -5.15
N LEU A 24 -4.00 3.57 -3.96
CA LEU A 24 -4.90 4.54 -3.32
C LEU A 24 -5.04 5.84 -4.11
N CYS A 25 -4.01 6.21 -4.87
CA CYS A 25 -3.97 7.44 -5.63
C CYS A 25 -3.76 7.12 -7.11
N PRO A 26 -4.20 7.99 -8.03
CA PRO A 26 -4.02 7.79 -9.47
C PRO A 26 -2.54 7.66 -9.88
N HIS A 27 -1.62 8.08 -9.01
CA HIS A 27 -0.17 7.93 -9.21
C HIS A 27 0.31 6.47 -9.21
N GLY A 28 -0.39 5.53 -8.57
CA GLY A 28 0.02 4.12 -8.59
C GLY A 28 1.44 3.85 -8.05
N CYS A 29 1.87 4.56 -7.00
CA CYS A 29 3.28 4.61 -6.58
C CYS A 29 3.83 3.24 -6.19
N ALA A 30 4.91 2.78 -6.82
CA ALA A 30 5.68 1.62 -6.37
C ALA A 30 6.73 2.05 -5.35
N LEU A 31 6.53 1.65 -4.09
CA LEU A 31 7.38 1.97 -2.96
C LEU A 31 8.28 0.77 -2.64
N ASN A 32 9.59 1.00 -2.70
CA ASN A 32 10.58 0.09 -2.12
C ASN A 32 10.50 0.12 -0.58
N PRO A 33 11.00 -0.90 0.14
CA PRO A 33 11.09 -0.82 1.60
C PRO A 33 11.79 0.48 2.03
N GLU A 34 11.24 1.14 3.03
CA GLU A 34 11.63 2.46 3.56
C GLU A 34 11.40 3.65 2.62
N GLN A 35 10.81 3.43 1.44
CA GLN A 35 10.54 4.48 0.46
C GLN A 35 9.21 5.19 0.72
N THR A 36 9.25 6.52 0.72
CA THR A 36 8.06 7.37 0.78
C THR A 36 7.49 7.59 -0.62
N GLY A 37 6.15 7.55 -0.74
CA GLY A 37 5.47 7.80 -2.00
C GLY A 37 5.43 9.27 -2.37
N LEU A 38 5.07 9.54 -3.64
CA LEU A 38 4.94 10.90 -4.19
C LEU A 38 3.97 11.79 -3.41
N CYS A 39 2.96 11.19 -2.77
CA CYS A 39 2.02 11.92 -1.93
C CYS A 39 2.63 12.44 -0.62
N LEU A 40 3.84 11.99 -0.24
CA LEU A 40 4.52 12.25 1.05
C LEU A 40 3.74 11.83 2.31
N ALA A 41 2.48 11.43 2.16
CA ALA A 41 1.61 10.97 3.22
C ALA A 41 1.67 9.45 3.45
N ARG A 42 2.36 8.67 2.59
CA ARG A 42 2.50 7.23 2.76
C ARG A 42 3.94 6.78 2.51
N GLN A 43 4.40 5.83 3.31
CA GLN A 43 5.71 5.20 3.22
C GLN A 43 5.55 3.69 3.28
N ASN A 44 6.41 2.98 2.56
CA ASN A 44 6.53 1.55 2.74
C ASN A 44 7.45 1.28 3.92
N VAL A 45 6.93 0.68 4.98
CA VAL A 45 7.69 0.23 6.13
C VAL A 45 7.61 -1.29 6.15
N ASP A 46 8.73 -1.96 5.92
CA ASP A 46 8.83 -3.43 5.96
C ASP A 46 7.81 -4.17 5.06
N GLY A 47 7.60 -3.69 3.84
CA GLY A 47 6.62 -4.27 2.91
C GLY A 47 5.16 -3.99 3.28
N LYS A 48 4.91 -2.96 4.08
CA LYS A 48 3.57 -2.49 4.45
C LYS A 48 3.45 -1.00 4.12
N LEU A 49 2.36 -0.65 3.46
CA LEU A 49 2.03 0.75 3.21
C LEU A 49 1.52 1.38 4.51
N VAL A 50 2.30 2.28 5.09
CA VAL A 50 1.98 3.05 6.30
C VAL A 50 1.66 4.49 5.91
N SER A 51 0.64 5.09 6.52
CA SER A 51 0.34 6.52 6.34
C SER A 51 1.06 7.36 7.39
N LEU A 52 1.82 8.37 6.96
CA LEU A 52 2.61 9.29 7.80
C LEU A 52 1.81 10.50 8.31
N ASN A 53 0.49 10.33 8.56
CA ASN A 53 -0.40 11.45 8.90
C ASN A 53 -0.01 12.18 10.18
#